data_AF-A0A7K6IA50-F1
#
_entry.id   AF-A0A7K6IA50-F1
#
_cell.length_a   1.000
_cell.length_b   1.000
_cell.length_c   1.000
_cell.angle_alpha   90.00
_cell.angle_beta   90.00
_cell.angle_gamma   90.00
#
_symmetry.space_group_name_H-M   'P 1'
#
loop_
_entity.id
_entity.type
_entity.pdbx_description
1 polymer ?
#
loop_
_entity_poly.entity_id
_entity_poly.type
_entity_poly.pdbx_seq_one_letter_code
_entity_poly.pdbx_strand_id
1 'polypeptide(L)'
;LQAALQEGSVRYRQHDFAAATAEFSTALELCSKGFATEDPLKSSPDDTSRLAGWIESKLVICYLKLEQPEFALYHSHRSIIQNPSHFCHHLRQAACFRCLHRYSEAARSAMVAQCLYILAEGAGLDTSDLLQLYWQGMIQEALRGERSFWVLYTPFEKEDKADKIKEANKTFAEKHPDYVQHIFTDPHGIHLLPERAESHPDQQYLLTLGFRNREIGKTVEKYVAQKLPIFPGQKTAFSPSMEKDAEIFWQNTGKRIVAIMAFIGSTKIKDERGPCAQAIERFHHASLLSHLQGGEQQAQVMAQAMAELATVPCLQRVSQEDDKLLQSLMADAVDILAGRTGEHAWTKIQKV
;
A
#
# COMPACT_ATOMS: atom_id res chain seq x y z
N LEU A 1 -3.66 28.09 -17.22
CA LEU A 1 -3.65 27.33 -15.96
C LEU A 1 -4.53 27.97 -14.89
N GLN A 2 -4.24 29.20 -14.46
CA GLN A 2 -4.97 29.86 -13.37
C GLN A 2 -6.50 29.93 -13.58
N ALA A 3 -6.96 30.23 -14.80
CA ALA A 3 -8.39 30.25 -15.13
C ALA A 3 -9.08 28.89 -14.86
N ALA A 4 -8.50 27.79 -15.33
CA ALA A 4 -9.03 26.44 -15.11
C ALA A 4 -9.05 26.06 -13.61
N LEU A 5 -8.01 26.44 -12.85
CA LEU A 5 -7.97 26.21 -11.40
C LEU A 5 -9.09 26.96 -10.65
N GLN A 6 -9.33 28.22 -11.04
CA GLN A 6 -10.37 29.06 -10.46
C GLN A 6 -11.76 28.52 -10.80
N GLU A 7 -12.00 28.22 -12.07
CA GLU A 7 -13.29 27.69 -12.53
C GLU A 7 -13.58 26.33 -11.89
N GLY A 8 -12.60 25.40 -11.89
CA GLY A 8 -12.73 24.11 -11.21
C GLY A 8 -13.06 24.25 -9.72
N SER A 9 -12.48 25.24 -9.04
CA SER A 9 -12.78 25.53 -7.63
C SER A 9 -14.18 26.15 -7.42
N VAL A 10 -14.68 26.93 -8.38
CA VAL A 10 -16.06 27.45 -8.37
C VAL A 10 -17.05 26.30 -8.55
N ARG A 11 -16.85 25.45 -9.57
CA ARG A 11 -17.69 24.27 -9.84
C ARG A 11 -17.71 23.30 -8.68
N TYR A 12 -16.55 23.03 -8.09
CA TYR A 12 -16.44 22.21 -6.89
C TYR A 12 -17.30 22.72 -5.73
N ARG A 13 -17.27 24.03 -5.46
CA ARG A 13 -18.09 24.65 -4.39
C ARG A 13 -19.59 24.63 -4.71
N GLN A 14 -19.96 24.59 -5.98
CA GLN A 14 -21.33 24.45 -6.45
C GLN A 14 -21.80 22.99 -6.47
N HIS A 15 -20.97 22.03 -6.03
CA HIS A 15 -21.23 20.59 -6.12
C HIS A 15 -21.38 20.05 -7.55
N ASP A 16 -20.95 20.82 -8.56
CA ASP A 16 -20.86 20.35 -9.94
C ASP A 16 -19.52 19.63 -10.15
N PHE A 17 -19.45 18.40 -9.63
CA PHE A 17 -18.21 17.61 -9.61
C PHE A 17 -17.78 17.16 -11.00
N ALA A 18 -18.71 17.00 -11.95
CA ALA A 18 -18.36 16.64 -13.33
C ALA A 18 -17.64 17.79 -14.03
N ALA A 19 -18.17 19.02 -13.94
CA ALA A 19 -17.50 20.19 -14.49
C ALA A 19 -16.18 20.49 -13.76
N ALA A 20 -16.16 20.33 -12.43
CA ALA A 20 -14.92 20.49 -11.66
C ALA A 20 -13.83 19.52 -12.12
N THR A 21 -14.16 18.24 -12.36
CA THR A 21 -13.23 17.24 -12.89
C THR A 21 -12.67 17.63 -14.25
N ALA A 22 -13.51 18.13 -15.16
CA ALA A 22 -13.06 18.59 -16.48
C ALA A 22 -12.04 19.73 -16.36
N GLU A 23 -12.36 20.76 -15.58
CA GLU A 23 -11.48 21.91 -15.36
C GLU A 23 -10.18 21.55 -14.65
N PHE A 24 -10.23 20.71 -13.62
CA PHE A 24 -9.02 20.22 -12.94
C PHE A 24 -8.16 19.32 -13.84
N SER A 25 -8.77 18.53 -14.72
CA SER A 25 -8.03 17.72 -15.71
C SER A 25 -7.33 18.59 -16.74
N THR A 26 -8.00 19.64 -17.23
CA THR A 26 -7.38 20.66 -18.10
C THR A 26 -6.24 21.38 -17.38
N ALA A 27 -6.43 21.74 -16.11
CA ALA A 27 -5.38 22.36 -15.30
C ALA A 27 -4.17 21.43 -15.14
N LEU A 28 -4.39 20.13 -14.91
CA LEU A 28 -3.33 19.13 -14.78
C LEU A 28 -2.54 18.97 -16.08
N GLU A 29 -3.21 18.92 -17.23
CA GLU A 29 -2.56 18.85 -18.54
C GLU A 29 -1.68 20.09 -18.78
N LEU A 30 -2.20 21.29 -18.50
CA LEU A 30 -1.43 22.53 -18.61
C LEU A 30 -0.23 22.54 -17.65
N CYS A 31 -0.41 22.07 -16.41
CA CYS A 31 0.67 21.94 -15.44
C CYS A 31 1.77 21.00 -15.95
N SER A 32 1.41 19.86 -16.54
CA SER A 32 2.37 18.89 -17.11
C SER A 32 3.17 19.42 -18.31
N LYS A 33 2.63 20.42 -19.03
CA LYS A 33 3.30 21.10 -20.16
C LYS A 33 4.22 22.24 -19.71
N GLY A 34 4.42 22.44 -18.41
CA GLY A 34 5.31 23.46 -17.85
C GLY A 34 4.71 24.87 -17.79
N PHE A 35 3.38 25.00 -17.90
CA PHE A 35 2.72 26.29 -17.66
C PHE A 35 2.67 26.55 -16.16
N ALA A 36 3.63 27.30 -15.62
CA ALA A 36 3.60 27.75 -14.23
C ALA A 36 2.59 28.89 -14.02
N THR A 37 2.10 29.05 -12.79
CA THR A 37 1.20 30.15 -12.40
C THR A 37 1.89 31.52 -12.37
N GLU A 38 3.23 31.54 -12.42
CA GLU A 38 4.10 32.70 -12.71
C GLU A 38 5.18 32.29 -13.73
N ASP A 39 5.96 33.26 -14.22
CA ASP A 39 7.01 33.11 -15.25
C ASP A 39 7.72 31.73 -15.20
N PRO A 40 7.61 30.88 -16.25
CA PRO A 40 8.18 29.53 -16.30
C PRO A 40 9.68 29.44 -15.98
N LEU A 41 10.39 30.57 -16.07
CA LEU A 41 11.81 30.70 -15.73
C LEU A 41 12.07 30.88 -14.21
N LYS A 42 11.03 31.08 -13.39
CA LYS A 42 11.13 31.35 -11.94
C LYS A 42 10.50 30.31 -11.02
N SER A 43 9.59 29.48 -11.51
CA SER A 43 8.95 28.43 -10.70
C SER A 43 9.91 27.27 -10.46
N SER A 44 10.09 26.86 -9.20
CA SER A 44 10.93 25.69 -8.90
C SER A 44 10.23 24.39 -9.33
N PRO A 45 10.99 23.31 -9.62
CA PRO A 45 10.41 21.98 -9.83
C PRO A 45 9.53 21.51 -8.66
N ASP A 46 9.87 21.89 -7.43
CA ASP A 46 9.10 21.57 -6.21
C ASP A 46 7.72 22.27 -6.22
N ASP A 47 7.64 23.52 -6.67
CA ASP A 47 6.37 24.24 -6.77
C ASP A 47 5.44 23.60 -7.81
N THR A 48 6.00 23.11 -8.90
CA THR A 48 5.24 22.42 -9.96
C THR A 48 4.70 21.07 -9.46
N SER A 49 5.54 20.27 -8.77
CA SER A 49 5.11 19.00 -8.17
C SER A 49 4.04 19.20 -7.10
N ARG A 50 4.18 20.21 -6.24
CA ARG A 50 3.16 20.54 -5.22
C ARG A 50 1.84 20.95 -5.85
N LEU A 51 1.87 21.78 -6.90
CA LEU A 51 0.66 22.17 -7.62
C LEU A 51 0.02 20.97 -8.31
N ALA A 52 0.79 20.15 -9.01
CA ALA A 52 0.29 18.91 -9.62
C ALA A 52 -0.36 18.00 -8.55
N GLY A 53 0.33 17.75 -7.43
CA GLY A 53 -0.19 16.95 -6.32
C GLY A 53 -1.49 17.52 -5.74
N TRP A 54 -1.63 18.85 -5.65
CA TRP A 54 -2.88 19.50 -5.25
C TRP A 54 -4.01 19.27 -6.26
N ILE A 55 -3.75 19.43 -7.55
CA ILE A 55 -4.75 19.22 -8.62
C ILE A 55 -5.20 17.75 -8.63
N GLU A 56 -4.25 16.81 -8.62
CA GLU A 56 -4.50 15.37 -8.51
C GLU A 56 -5.39 15.09 -7.30
N SER A 57 -5.06 15.67 -6.15
CA SER A 57 -5.84 15.47 -4.95
C SER A 57 -7.26 16.06 -5.02
N LYS A 58 -7.51 17.11 -5.82
CA LYS A 58 -8.87 17.62 -6.09
C LYS A 58 -9.64 16.66 -6.98
N LEU A 59 -8.99 16.09 -8.00
CA LEU A 59 -9.58 15.06 -8.86
C LEU A 59 -10.00 13.83 -8.04
N VAL A 60 -9.18 13.38 -7.08
CA VAL A 60 -9.57 12.29 -6.15
C VAL A 60 -10.92 12.58 -5.48
N ILE A 61 -11.10 13.78 -4.94
CA ILE A 61 -12.35 14.14 -4.25
C ILE A 61 -13.52 14.16 -5.24
N CYS A 62 -13.34 14.75 -6.42
CA CYS A 62 -14.41 14.85 -7.41
C CYS A 62 -14.83 13.45 -7.89
N TYR A 63 -13.89 12.57 -8.21
CA TYR A 63 -14.19 11.20 -8.62
C TYR A 63 -14.86 10.37 -7.52
N LEU A 64 -14.45 10.51 -6.25
CA LEU A 64 -15.17 9.88 -5.14
C LEU A 64 -16.61 10.37 -5.01
N LYS A 65 -16.86 11.67 -5.25
CA LYS A 65 -18.21 12.26 -5.24
C LYS A 65 -19.06 11.85 -6.44
N LEU A 66 -18.43 11.45 -7.54
CA LEU A 66 -19.06 10.90 -8.73
C LEU A 66 -19.21 9.37 -8.66
N GLU A 67 -18.93 8.74 -7.50
CA GLU A 67 -18.97 7.28 -7.32
C GLU A 67 -18.05 6.52 -8.30
N GLN A 68 -16.90 7.11 -8.61
CA GLN A 68 -15.89 6.60 -9.53
C GLN A 68 -14.56 6.33 -8.79
N PRO A 69 -14.52 5.36 -7.85
CA PRO A 69 -13.35 5.13 -7.00
C PRO A 69 -12.09 4.71 -7.78
N GLU A 70 -12.22 4.24 -9.02
CA GLU A 70 -11.11 3.64 -9.77
C GLU A 70 -10.25 4.74 -10.37
N PHE A 71 -10.92 5.74 -10.95
CA PHE A 71 -10.30 6.99 -11.37
C PHE A 71 -9.77 7.76 -10.15
N ALA A 72 -10.49 7.77 -9.03
CA ALA A 72 -10.02 8.39 -7.80
C ALA A 72 -8.72 7.72 -7.29
N LEU A 73 -8.64 6.39 -7.33
CA LEU A 73 -7.46 5.64 -6.90
C LEU A 73 -6.25 5.96 -7.80
N TYR A 74 -6.44 6.02 -9.12
CA TYR A 74 -5.41 6.43 -10.07
C TYR A 74 -4.79 7.79 -9.71
N HIS A 75 -5.62 8.81 -9.48
CA HIS A 75 -5.16 10.14 -9.08
C HIS A 75 -4.55 10.16 -7.67
N SER A 76 -5.00 9.29 -6.76
CA SER A 76 -4.47 9.24 -5.40
C SER A 76 -3.01 8.79 -5.36
N HIS A 77 -2.62 7.78 -6.15
CA HIS A 77 -1.22 7.36 -6.28
C HIS A 77 -0.34 8.50 -6.78
N ARG A 78 -0.80 9.20 -7.83
CA ARG A 78 -0.09 10.35 -8.41
C ARG A 78 0.08 11.48 -7.40
N SER A 79 -0.97 11.81 -6.64
CA SER A 79 -0.89 12.86 -5.61
C SER A 79 0.16 12.56 -4.53
N ILE A 80 0.31 11.29 -4.14
CA ILE A 80 1.32 10.84 -3.17
C ILE A 80 2.71 10.89 -3.79
N ILE A 81 2.90 10.43 -5.02
CA ILE A 81 4.19 10.48 -5.70
C ILE A 81 4.70 11.93 -5.80
N GLN A 82 3.81 12.88 -6.06
CA GLN A 82 4.16 14.30 -6.19
C GLN A 82 4.44 15.00 -4.85
N ASN A 83 3.77 14.58 -3.77
CA ASN A 83 3.97 15.13 -2.43
C ASN A 83 3.68 14.06 -1.36
N PRO A 84 4.67 13.20 -1.06
CA PRO A 84 4.47 12.01 -0.22
C PRO A 84 4.34 12.33 1.26
N SER A 85 4.81 13.49 1.73
CA SER A 85 4.74 13.90 3.13
C SER A 85 3.38 14.47 3.54
N HIS A 86 2.51 14.81 2.58
CA HIS A 86 1.22 15.41 2.87
C HIS A 86 0.18 14.34 3.27
N PHE A 87 -0.09 14.23 4.58
CA PHE A 87 -0.94 13.18 5.15
C PHE A 87 -2.36 13.10 4.53
N CYS A 88 -2.93 14.23 4.09
CA CYS A 88 -4.24 14.25 3.45
C CYS A 88 -4.29 13.46 2.12
N HIS A 89 -3.17 13.33 1.40
CA HIS A 89 -3.12 12.50 0.19
C HIS A 89 -3.33 11.02 0.55
N HIS A 90 -2.68 10.57 1.62
CA HIS A 90 -2.82 9.21 2.14
C HIS A 90 -4.22 8.93 2.69
N LEU A 91 -4.84 9.89 3.40
CA LEU A 91 -6.21 9.74 3.89
C LEU A 91 -7.22 9.63 2.73
N ARG A 92 -7.03 10.40 1.65
CA ARG A 92 -7.87 10.31 0.45
C ARG A 92 -7.67 8.97 -0.26
N GLN A 93 -6.44 8.47 -0.36
CA GLN A 93 -6.17 7.12 -0.87
C GLN A 93 -6.87 6.04 -0.02
N ALA A 94 -6.85 6.18 1.31
CA ALA A 94 -7.56 5.27 2.21
C ALA A 94 -9.08 5.26 1.92
N ALA A 95 -9.67 6.42 1.61
CA ALA A 95 -11.06 6.50 1.19
C ALA A 95 -11.31 5.79 -0.16
N CYS A 96 -10.42 5.94 -1.14
CA CYS A 96 -10.50 5.20 -2.41
C CYS A 96 -10.49 3.68 -2.18
N PHE A 97 -9.53 3.18 -1.40
CA PHE A 97 -9.44 1.75 -1.09
C PHE A 97 -10.67 1.23 -0.32
N ARG A 98 -11.22 2.03 0.59
CA ARG A 98 -12.45 1.67 1.30
C ARG A 98 -13.65 1.54 0.35
N CYS A 99 -13.83 2.49 -0.58
CA CYS A 99 -14.89 2.42 -1.60
C CYS A 99 -14.74 1.19 -2.52
N LEU A 100 -13.50 0.72 -2.69
CA LEU A 100 -13.14 -0.49 -3.42
C LEU A 100 -13.22 -1.79 -2.61
N HIS A 101 -13.65 -1.75 -1.34
CA HIS A 101 -13.61 -2.87 -0.40
C HIS A 101 -12.20 -3.48 -0.19
N ARG A 102 -11.14 -2.70 -0.46
CA ARG A 102 -9.73 -3.04 -0.22
C ARG A 102 -9.30 -2.57 1.17
N TYR A 103 -9.95 -3.13 2.19
CA TYR A 103 -9.86 -2.63 3.56
C TYR A 103 -8.44 -2.69 4.16
N SER A 104 -7.65 -3.71 3.82
CA SER A 104 -6.25 -3.81 4.24
C SER A 104 -5.43 -2.63 3.71
N GLU A 105 -5.52 -2.33 2.41
CA GLU A 105 -4.84 -1.16 1.86
C GLU A 105 -5.39 0.16 2.41
N ALA A 106 -6.70 0.25 2.68
CA ALA A 106 -7.29 1.41 3.34
C ALA A 106 -6.70 1.65 4.74
N ALA A 107 -6.59 0.59 5.54
CA ALA A 107 -5.96 0.64 6.86
C ALA A 107 -4.51 1.11 6.75
N ARG A 108 -3.74 0.55 5.82
CA ARG A 108 -2.34 0.91 5.60
C ARG A 108 -2.18 2.39 5.28
N SER A 109 -2.93 2.92 4.31
CA SER A 109 -2.84 4.33 3.90
C SER A 109 -3.26 5.27 5.03
N ALA A 110 -4.29 4.92 5.82
CA ALA A 110 -4.70 5.72 6.96
C ALA A 110 -3.67 5.70 8.11
N MET A 111 -3.02 4.56 8.35
CA MET A 111 -1.92 4.45 9.32
C MET A 111 -0.71 5.31 8.90
N VAL A 112 -0.36 5.33 7.61
CA VAL A 112 0.64 6.26 7.05
C VAL A 112 0.24 7.71 7.29
N ALA A 113 -1.02 8.06 7.02
CA ALA A 113 -1.53 9.41 7.24
C ALA A 113 -1.39 9.84 8.70
N GLN A 114 -1.71 8.95 9.65
CA GLN A 114 -1.51 9.23 11.08
C GLN A 114 -0.03 9.49 11.41
N CYS A 115 0.89 8.63 10.94
CA CYS A 115 2.32 8.82 11.19
C CYS A 115 2.82 10.16 10.65
N LEU A 116 2.46 10.52 9.42
CA LEU A 116 2.86 11.80 8.81
C LEU A 116 2.24 13.00 9.54
N TYR A 117 1.01 12.87 10.03
CA TYR A 117 0.35 13.90 10.82
C TYR A 117 1.10 14.17 12.14
N ILE A 118 1.52 13.11 12.84
CA ILE A 118 2.31 13.21 14.08
C ILE A 118 3.68 13.82 13.81
N LEU A 119 4.36 13.41 12.72
CA LEU A 119 5.69 13.90 12.36
C LEU A 119 5.71 15.38 11.95
N ALA A 120 4.58 15.93 11.50
CA ALA A 120 4.48 17.32 11.03
C ALA A 120 4.40 18.36 12.18
N GLU A 121 4.61 17.97 13.44
CA GLU A 121 4.62 18.84 14.65
C GLU A 121 3.35 19.68 14.90
N GLY A 122 2.28 19.49 14.12
CA GLY A 122 1.00 20.20 14.22
C GLY A 122 -0.10 19.44 14.98
N ALA A 123 0.28 18.51 15.86
CA ALA A 123 -0.58 17.47 16.41
C ALA A 123 -1.65 18.00 17.39
N GLY A 124 -2.87 18.23 16.89
CA GLY A 124 -4.06 18.13 17.72
C GLY A 124 -4.30 16.67 18.05
N LEU A 125 -4.21 16.29 19.33
CA LEU A 125 -4.35 14.90 19.80
C LEU A 125 -5.63 14.24 19.25
N ASP A 126 -6.74 14.98 19.24
CA ASP A 126 -8.04 14.51 18.75
C ASP A 126 -8.01 14.00 17.30
N THR A 127 -7.22 14.63 16.41
CA THR A 127 -7.15 14.20 15.00
C THR A 127 -6.35 12.92 14.84
N SER A 128 -5.26 12.77 15.62
CA SER A 128 -4.48 11.54 15.65
C SER A 128 -5.34 10.36 16.12
N ASP A 129 -6.12 10.55 17.19
CA ASP A 129 -7.00 9.52 17.74
C ASP A 129 -8.09 9.10 16.75
N LEU A 130 -8.67 10.06 16.02
CA LEU A 130 -9.64 9.76 14.96
C LEU A 130 -9.03 8.97 13.79
N LEU A 131 -7.82 9.33 13.36
CA LEU A 131 -7.09 8.59 12.33
C LEU A 131 -6.76 7.17 12.81
N GLN A 132 -6.40 7.03 14.08
CA GLN A 132 -6.17 5.75 14.73
C GLN A 132 -7.40 4.86 14.69
N LEU A 133 -8.52 5.34 15.23
CA LEU A 133 -9.79 4.62 15.20
C LEU A 133 -10.20 4.25 13.77
N TYR A 134 -9.94 5.13 12.80
CA TYR A 134 -10.26 4.87 11.41
C TYR A 134 -9.49 3.69 10.82
N TRP A 135 -8.15 3.66 10.91
CA TRP A 135 -7.40 2.53 10.35
C TRP A 135 -7.65 1.23 11.12
N GLN A 136 -7.86 1.30 12.43
CA GLN A 136 -8.25 0.14 13.24
C GLN A 136 -9.59 -0.45 12.79
N GLY A 137 -10.58 0.41 12.51
CA GLY A 137 -11.85 0.00 11.94
C GLY A 137 -11.69 -0.67 10.57
N MET A 138 -10.78 -0.19 9.73
CA MET A 138 -10.49 -0.82 8.44
C MET A 138 -9.85 -2.21 8.59
N ILE A 139 -8.97 -2.44 9.58
CA ILE A 139 -8.45 -3.78 9.89
C ILE A 139 -9.59 -4.72 10.31
N GLN A 140 -10.53 -4.24 11.13
CA GLN A 140 -11.69 -5.05 11.55
C GLN A 140 -12.60 -5.41 10.37
N GLU A 141 -12.85 -4.47 9.45
CA GLU A 141 -13.63 -4.75 8.24
C GLU A 141 -12.91 -5.73 7.30
N ALA A 142 -11.58 -5.64 7.19
CA ALA A 142 -10.78 -6.62 6.45
C ALA A 142 -10.96 -8.05 7.00
N LEU A 143 -11.01 -8.21 8.32
CA LEU A 143 -11.22 -9.51 8.97
C LEU A 143 -12.67 -10.00 8.91
N ARG A 144 -13.66 -9.10 9.04
CA ARG A 144 -15.09 -9.46 9.08
C ARG A 144 -15.54 -10.21 7.82
N GLY A 145 -14.98 -9.87 6.65
CA GLY A 145 -15.28 -10.53 5.38
C GLY A 145 -14.49 -11.81 5.13
N GLU A 146 -13.46 -12.09 5.92
CA GLU A 146 -12.49 -13.13 5.63
C GLU A 146 -12.89 -14.50 6.21
N ARG A 147 -12.69 -15.55 5.42
CA ARG A 147 -13.06 -16.93 5.79
C ARG A 147 -11.90 -17.91 5.68
N SER A 148 -10.83 -17.55 4.96
CA SER A 148 -9.68 -18.42 4.68
C SER A 148 -8.66 -18.42 5.81
N PHE A 149 -8.53 -17.32 6.54
CA PHE A 149 -7.65 -17.19 7.69
C PHE A 149 -8.31 -16.47 8.86
N TRP A 150 -7.69 -16.59 10.03
CA TRP A 150 -7.99 -15.80 11.22
C TRP A 150 -6.70 -15.35 11.88
N VAL A 151 -6.77 -14.32 12.71
CA VAL A 151 -5.60 -13.70 13.33
C VAL A 151 -5.72 -13.59 14.84
N LEU A 152 -4.60 -13.76 15.52
CA LEU A 152 -4.43 -13.42 16.93
C LEU A 152 -3.25 -12.47 17.04
N TYR A 153 -3.44 -11.45 17.85
CA TYR A 153 -2.40 -10.50 18.14
C TYR A 153 -1.98 -10.66 19.59
N THR A 154 -0.68 -10.91 19.79
CA THR A 154 -0.12 -11.20 21.11
C THR A 154 0.87 -10.10 21.47
N PRO A 155 0.62 -9.33 22.56
CA PRO A 155 1.59 -8.36 23.05
C PRO A 155 2.96 -9.00 23.24
N PHE A 156 4.00 -8.30 22.81
CA PHE A 156 5.36 -8.80 22.79
C PHE A 156 6.35 -7.72 23.24
N GLU A 157 7.21 -8.10 24.18
CA GLU A 157 8.41 -7.36 24.56
C GLU A 157 9.63 -8.12 24.02
N LYS A 158 10.75 -7.44 23.74
CA LYS A 158 11.88 -8.02 22.96
C LYS A 158 12.53 -9.28 23.56
N GLU A 159 12.20 -9.67 24.79
CA GLU A 159 12.74 -10.85 25.46
C GLU A 159 11.94 -12.13 25.11
N ASP A 160 12.66 -13.23 24.87
CA ASP A 160 12.14 -14.59 24.66
C ASP A 160 11.08 -14.79 23.54
N LYS A 161 11.41 -14.31 22.33
CA LYS A 161 10.58 -14.41 21.13
C LYS A 161 10.13 -15.82 20.78
N ALA A 162 10.98 -16.83 21.00
CA ALA A 162 10.69 -18.21 20.61
C ALA A 162 9.59 -18.83 21.47
N ASP A 163 9.68 -18.66 22.79
CA ASP A 163 8.66 -19.18 23.71
C ASP A 163 7.35 -18.41 23.56
N LYS A 164 7.41 -17.09 23.30
CA LYS A 164 6.23 -16.27 22.99
C LYS A 164 5.53 -16.70 21.71
N ILE A 165 6.26 -17.03 20.65
CA ILE A 165 5.68 -17.59 19.41
C ILE A 165 4.96 -18.92 19.70
N LYS A 166 5.58 -19.80 20.50
CA LYS A 166 4.98 -21.09 20.86
C LYS A 166 3.70 -20.91 21.68
N GLU A 167 3.72 -19.99 22.64
CA GLU A 167 2.56 -19.60 23.46
C GLU A 167 1.43 -19.01 22.60
N ALA A 168 1.76 -18.11 21.68
CA ALA A 168 0.80 -17.48 20.77
C ALA A 168 0.14 -18.52 19.83
N ASN A 169 0.93 -19.42 19.24
CA ASN A 169 0.41 -20.50 18.40
C ASN A 169 -0.52 -21.45 19.17
N LYS A 170 -0.17 -21.80 20.41
CA LYS A 170 -1.01 -22.63 21.28
C LYS A 170 -2.33 -21.93 21.61
N THR A 171 -2.25 -20.68 22.06
CA THR A 171 -3.42 -19.85 22.41
C THR A 171 -4.34 -19.66 21.21
N PHE A 172 -3.77 -19.46 20.02
CA PHE A 172 -4.54 -19.38 18.79
C PHE A 172 -5.32 -20.67 18.53
N ALA A 173 -4.65 -21.84 18.61
CA ALA A 173 -5.27 -23.13 18.32
C ALA A 173 -6.45 -23.43 19.27
N GLU A 174 -6.35 -23.02 20.54
CA GLU A 174 -7.42 -23.16 21.53
C GLU A 174 -8.61 -22.23 21.24
N LYS A 175 -8.37 -20.97 20.84
CA LYS A 175 -9.43 -19.99 20.57
C LYS A 175 -10.11 -20.17 19.21
N HIS A 176 -9.38 -20.66 18.22
CA HIS A 176 -9.81 -20.72 16.82
C HIS A 176 -9.60 -22.11 16.21
N PRO A 177 -10.27 -23.15 16.73
CA PRO A 177 -10.08 -24.54 16.30
C PRO A 177 -10.40 -24.78 14.82
N ASP A 178 -11.22 -23.94 14.20
CA ASP A 178 -11.55 -24.04 12.77
C ASP A 178 -10.39 -23.66 11.84
N TYR A 179 -9.36 -22.97 12.35
CA TYR A 179 -8.28 -22.37 11.57
C TYR A 179 -6.91 -23.02 11.86
N VAL A 180 -6.92 -24.28 12.29
CA VAL A 180 -5.71 -24.97 12.78
C VAL A 180 -5.01 -25.84 11.73
N GLN A 181 -5.49 -25.86 10.47
CA GLN A 181 -4.84 -26.68 9.42
C GLN A 181 -3.39 -26.25 9.17
N HIS A 182 -3.13 -24.95 9.36
CA HIS A 182 -1.79 -24.39 9.43
C HIS A 182 -1.84 -23.14 10.31
N ILE A 183 -0.90 -23.02 11.24
CA ILE A 183 -0.74 -21.85 12.10
C ILE A 183 0.72 -21.45 12.04
N PHE A 184 0.99 -20.17 11.82
CA PHE A 184 2.32 -19.63 12.01
C PHE A 184 2.23 -18.23 12.63
N THR A 185 3.29 -17.82 13.29
CA THR A 185 3.45 -16.46 13.80
C THR A 185 4.52 -15.76 12.99
N ASP A 186 4.21 -14.55 12.53
CA ASP A 186 5.14 -13.74 11.74
C ASP A 186 6.44 -13.54 12.53
N PRO A 187 7.59 -14.05 12.03
CA PRO A 187 8.87 -13.93 12.72
C PRO A 187 9.42 -12.51 12.67
N HIS A 188 8.83 -11.57 11.92
CA HIS A 188 9.27 -10.18 11.76
C HIS A 188 8.39 -9.19 12.55
N GLY A 189 8.12 -9.55 13.80
CA GLY A 189 7.05 -9.07 14.70
C GLY A 189 6.97 -7.58 15.09
N ILE A 190 7.07 -6.65 14.15
CA ILE A 190 6.73 -5.23 14.36
C ILE A 190 5.34 -4.98 13.79
N HIS A 191 4.31 -5.51 14.43
CA HIS A 191 2.91 -5.19 14.09
C HIS A 191 2.37 -4.13 15.05
N LEU A 192 1.69 -3.14 14.47
CA LEU A 192 0.92 -2.12 15.15
C LEU A 192 -0.53 -2.58 15.16
N LEU A 193 -1.18 -2.46 16.32
CA LEU A 193 -2.54 -2.96 16.49
C LEU A 193 -3.52 -1.99 17.09
N PRO A 194 -4.83 -2.31 16.92
CA PRO A 194 -5.89 -1.66 17.64
C PRO A 194 -5.74 -1.80 19.15
N GLU A 195 -5.27 -0.72 19.75
CA GLU A 195 -5.38 -0.45 21.18
C GLU A 195 -6.85 -0.58 21.61
N ARG A 196 -7.10 -1.40 22.64
CA ARG A 196 -8.15 -1.07 23.61
C ARG A 196 -7.51 -0.18 24.68
N ALA A 197 -8.32 0.57 25.42
CA ALA A 197 -7.97 1.65 26.35
C ALA A 197 -6.88 1.40 27.43
N GLU A 198 -6.18 0.27 27.40
CA GLU A 198 -5.18 -0.18 28.38
C GLU A 198 -3.79 -0.44 27.78
N SER A 199 -3.54 -0.13 26.51
CA SER A 199 -2.23 -0.36 25.88
C SER A 199 -1.26 0.81 26.06
N HIS A 200 0.03 0.48 26.09
CA HIS A 200 1.12 1.45 26.23
C HIS A 200 1.55 1.99 24.86
N PRO A 201 1.87 3.30 24.76
CA PRO A 201 2.56 3.82 23.59
C PRO A 201 3.87 3.03 23.43
N ASP A 202 4.12 2.48 22.24
CA ASP A 202 5.23 1.57 21.87
C ASP A 202 5.01 0.06 22.07
N GLN A 203 3.80 -0.39 22.45
CA GLN A 203 3.50 -1.83 22.50
C GLN A 203 3.62 -2.49 21.12
N GLN A 204 4.48 -3.51 21.01
CA GLN A 204 4.62 -4.34 19.82
C GLN A 204 3.77 -5.60 19.94
N TYR A 205 3.31 -6.12 18.80
CA TYR A 205 2.51 -7.34 18.74
C TYR A 205 3.13 -8.36 17.79
N LEU A 206 3.11 -9.62 18.21
CA LEU A 206 3.24 -10.77 17.32
C LEU A 206 1.90 -11.01 16.64
N LEU A 207 1.93 -11.15 15.31
CA LEU A 207 0.76 -11.55 14.51
C LEU A 207 0.83 -13.06 14.27
N THR A 208 -0.10 -13.79 14.87
CA THR A 208 -0.33 -15.21 14.58
C THR A 208 -1.46 -15.34 13.57
N LEU A 209 -1.22 -16.07 12.48
CA LEU A 209 -2.21 -16.40 11.47
C LEU A 209 -2.52 -17.89 11.51
N GLY A 210 -3.81 -18.23 11.49
CA GLY A 210 -4.28 -19.60 11.28
C GLY A 210 -5.14 -19.70 10.03
N PHE A 211 -5.05 -20.84 9.36
CA PHE A 211 -5.67 -21.07 8.06
C PHE A 211 -6.58 -22.29 8.05
N ARG A 212 -7.67 -22.18 7.29
CA ARG A 212 -8.54 -23.32 6.94
C ARG A 212 -8.01 -24.17 5.79
N ASN A 213 -6.95 -23.72 5.14
CA ASN A 213 -6.32 -24.42 4.02
C ASN A 213 -4.81 -24.44 4.28
N ARG A 214 -4.29 -25.65 4.48
CA ARG A 214 -2.89 -25.85 4.86
C ARG A 214 -1.91 -25.33 3.80
N GLU A 215 -2.25 -25.46 2.53
CA GLU A 215 -1.40 -25.13 1.39
C GLU A 215 -1.29 -23.61 1.24
N ILE A 216 -2.41 -22.87 1.36
CA ILE A 216 -2.40 -21.41 1.44
C ILE A 216 -1.54 -20.96 2.61
N GLY A 217 -1.75 -21.53 3.80
CA GLY A 217 -1.01 -21.17 5.00
C GLY A 217 0.50 -21.36 4.83
N LYS A 218 0.93 -22.54 4.36
CA LYS A 218 2.35 -22.83 4.08
C LYS A 218 2.95 -21.88 3.07
N THR A 219 2.22 -21.53 2.00
CA THR A 219 2.73 -20.60 1.00
C THR A 219 2.92 -19.22 1.61
N VAL A 220 1.96 -18.72 2.39
CA VAL A 220 2.08 -17.42 3.09
C VAL A 220 3.21 -17.44 4.11
N GLU A 221 3.32 -18.48 4.96
CA GLU A 221 4.43 -18.61 5.92
C GLU A 221 5.79 -18.51 5.22
N LYS A 222 5.95 -19.26 4.12
CA LYS A 222 7.18 -19.29 3.34
C LYS A 222 7.52 -17.92 2.76
N TYR A 223 6.52 -17.11 2.41
CA TYR A 223 6.70 -15.73 1.97
C TYR A 223 7.13 -14.79 3.07
N VAL A 224 6.42 -14.84 4.18
CA VAL A 224 6.63 -13.93 5.31
C VAL A 224 7.99 -14.21 5.94
N ALA A 225 8.41 -15.48 6.03
CA ALA A 225 9.70 -15.87 6.61
C ALA A 225 10.94 -15.52 5.75
N GLN A 226 10.76 -15.10 4.49
CA GLN A 226 11.89 -14.74 3.64
C GLN A 226 12.30 -13.28 3.86
N LYS A 227 13.62 -13.03 3.83
CA LYS A 227 14.17 -11.66 3.85
C LYS A 227 13.73 -10.82 2.66
N LEU A 228 13.56 -11.44 1.49
CA LEU A 228 12.99 -10.81 0.31
C LEU A 228 11.64 -11.49 0.00
N PRO A 229 10.52 -10.75 -0.04
CA PRO A 229 9.21 -11.36 -0.22
C PRO A 229 8.94 -11.73 -1.69
N ILE A 230 9.59 -12.79 -2.15
CA ILE A 230 9.50 -13.33 -3.52
C ILE A 230 8.90 -14.74 -3.45
N PHE A 231 8.04 -15.14 -4.41
CA PHE A 231 7.51 -16.51 -4.49
C PHE A 231 8.68 -17.51 -4.48
N PRO A 232 8.81 -18.33 -3.44
CA PRO A 232 9.88 -19.32 -3.41
C PRO A 232 9.46 -20.55 -4.20
N GLY A 233 10.08 -20.78 -5.36
CA GLY A 233 9.99 -22.06 -6.04
C GLY A 233 8.99 -22.14 -7.19
N GLN A 234 8.91 -21.10 -8.00
CA GLN A 234 8.67 -21.29 -9.43
C GLN A 234 9.92 -20.85 -10.19
N LYS A 235 10.92 -21.73 -10.23
CA LYS A 235 11.81 -21.82 -11.40
C LYS A 235 10.93 -22.22 -12.58
N THR A 236 10.16 -21.30 -13.12
CA THR A 236 9.44 -21.53 -14.36
C THR A 236 9.84 -20.45 -15.30
N ALA A 237 10.76 -20.81 -16.19
CA ALA A 237 10.51 -20.54 -17.59
C ALA A 237 9.06 -21.01 -17.86
N PHE A 238 8.10 -20.09 -17.82
CA PHE A 238 6.72 -20.40 -18.11
C PHE A 238 6.61 -20.57 -19.62
N SER A 239 6.53 -21.82 -20.07
CA SER A 239 6.17 -22.14 -21.45
C SER A 239 4.69 -21.78 -21.69
N PRO A 240 4.30 -21.44 -22.93
CA PRO A 240 2.92 -21.06 -23.29
C PRO A 240 1.84 -22.09 -22.89
N SER A 241 2.21 -23.36 -22.67
CA SER A 241 1.31 -24.40 -22.19
C SER A 241 0.87 -24.26 -20.72
N MET A 242 1.52 -23.39 -19.94
CA MET A 242 1.29 -23.18 -18.50
C MET A 242 0.42 -21.95 -18.18
N GLU A 243 0.08 -21.12 -19.18
CA GLU A 243 -0.67 -19.86 -18.97
C GLU A 243 -2.07 -20.11 -18.38
N LYS A 244 -2.76 -21.13 -18.87
CA LYS A 244 -4.10 -21.48 -18.38
C LYS A 244 -4.08 -21.99 -16.94
N ASP A 245 -3.07 -22.78 -16.58
CA ASP A 245 -2.89 -23.29 -15.21
C ASP A 245 -2.46 -22.17 -14.26
N ALA A 246 -1.65 -21.22 -14.73
CA ALA A 246 -1.27 -20.01 -13.99
C ALA A 246 -2.48 -19.10 -13.74
N GLU A 247 -3.36 -18.91 -14.73
CA GLU A 247 -4.61 -18.16 -14.58
C GLU A 247 -5.54 -18.84 -13.57
N ILE A 248 -5.73 -20.16 -13.67
CA ILE A 248 -6.55 -20.94 -12.72
C ILE A 248 -5.97 -20.83 -11.30
N PHE A 249 -4.65 -20.94 -11.14
CA PHE A 249 -3.99 -20.74 -9.85
C PHE A 249 -4.21 -19.33 -9.31
N TRP A 250 -4.06 -18.30 -10.16
CA TRP A 250 -4.25 -16.91 -9.79
C TRP A 250 -5.66 -16.65 -9.27
N GLN A 251 -6.67 -17.10 -10.01
CA GLN A 251 -8.08 -16.91 -9.65
C GLN A 251 -8.48 -17.65 -8.37
N ASN A 252 -7.92 -18.84 -8.12
CA ASN A 252 -8.31 -19.68 -6.97
C ASN A 252 -7.48 -19.43 -5.70
N THR A 253 -6.19 -19.12 -5.85
CA THR A 253 -5.20 -19.14 -4.76
C THR A 253 -4.37 -17.85 -4.73
N GLY A 254 -3.88 -17.38 -5.88
CA GLY A 254 -2.99 -16.21 -5.97
C GLY A 254 -3.61 -14.94 -5.39
N LYS A 255 -4.85 -14.61 -5.79
CA LYS A 255 -5.60 -13.45 -5.25
C LYS A 255 -5.75 -13.50 -3.73
N ARG A 256 -5.99 -14.68 -3.17
CA ARG A 256 -6.12 -14.87 -1.71
C ARG A 256 -4.80 -14.63 -1.00
N ILE A 257 -3.71 -15.19 -1.51
CA ILE A 257 -2.37 -14.96 -0.96
C ILE A 257 -2.04 -13.46 -0.99
N VAL A 258 -2.30 -12.77 -2.09
CA VAL A 258 -2.04 -11.32 -2.20
C VAL A 258 -2.90 -10.52 -1.21
N ALA A 259 -4.17 -10.89 -1.01
CA ALA A 259 -5.03 -10.26 0.00
C ALA A 259 -4.51 -10.48 1.44
N ILE A 260 -4.02 -11.70 1.74
CA ILE A 260 -3.41 -12.03 3.04
C ILE A 260 -2.12 -11.22 3.24
N MET A 261 -1.26 -11.12 2.22
CA MET A 261 -0.04 -10.30 2.29
C MET A 261 -0.36 -8.83 2.48
N ALA A 262 -1.38 -8.30 1.78
CA ALA A 262 -1.87 -6.94 1.99
C ALA A 262 -2.37 -6.73 3.43
N PHE A 263 -3.05 -7.71 4.01
CA PHE A 263 -3.47 -7.68 5.42
C PHE A 263 -2.26 -7.62 6.36
N ILE A 264 -1.28 -8.53 6.20
CA ILE A 264 -0.07 -8.54 7.02
C ILE A 264 0.65 -7.18 6.92
N GLY A 265 0.85 -6.67 5.70
CA GLY A 265 1.46 -5.36 5.46
C GLY A 265 0.68 -4.19 6.05
N SER A 266 -0.66 -4.29 6.11
CA SER A 266 -1.52 -3.25 6.68
C SER A 266 -1.39 -3.07 8.19
N THR A 267 -0.78 -4.05 8.86
CA THR A 267 -0.50 -4.01 10.30
C THR A 267 0.90 -3.50 10.61
N LYS A 268 1.69 -3.05 9.62
CA LYS A 268 3.06 -2.56 9.82
C LYS A 268 3.31 -1.20 9.16
N ILE A 269 4.02 -0.33 9.85
CA ILE A 269 4.64 0.88 9.25
C ILE A 269 6.08 0.59 8.82
N LYS A 270 6.85 -0.11 9.67
CA LYS A 270 8.23 -0.52 9.43
C LYS A 270 8.31 -2.03 9.33
N ASP A 271 9.18 -2.52 8.45
CA ASP A 271 9.38 -3.95 8.23
C ASP A 271 10.83 -4.31 8.55
N GLU A 272 11.05 -5.34 9.38
CA GLU A 272 12.41 -5.82 9.71
C GLU A 272 13.17 -6.36 8.49
N ARG A 273 12.45 -6.74 7.43
CA ARG A 273 13.03 -7.18 6.16
C ARG A 273 13.68 -6.03 5.37
N GLY A 274 13.32 -4.79 5.69
CA GLY A 274 13.87 -3.59 5.08
C GLY A 274 12.80 -2.61 4.62
N PRO A 275 13.20 -1.34 4.36
CA PRO A 275 12.27 -0.26 4.06
C PRO A 275 11.51 -0.43 2.73
N CYS A 276 12.05 -1.22 1.79
CA CYS A 276 11.44 -1.47 0.48
C CYS A 276 10.59 -2.76 0.41
N ALA A 277 10.42 -3.50 1.51
CA ALA A 277 9.79 -4.82 1.47
C ALA A 277 8.37 -4.82 0.87
N GLN A 278 7.53 -3.84 1.25
CA GLN A 278 6.17 -3.72 0.72
C GLN A 278 6.16 -3.39 -0.78
N ALA A 279 7.01 -2.46 -1.22
CA ALA A 279 7.16 -2.17 -2.63
C ALA A 279 7.59 -3.41 -3.42
N ILE A 280 8.56 -4.19 -2.90
CA ILE A 280 9.00 -5.45 -3.49
C ILE A 280 7.82 -6.45 -3.64
N GLU A 281 6.94 -6.56 -2.65
CA GLU A 281 5.71 -7.38 -2.76
C GLU A 281 4.81 -6.90 -3.91
N ARG A 282 4.68 -5.58 -4.10
CA ARG A 282 3.91 -4.99 -5.21
C ARG A 282 4.57 -5.23 -6.56
N PHE A 283 5.89 -5.11 -6.66
CA PHE A 283 6.66 -5.46 -7.86
C PHE A 283 6.46 -6.92 -8.24
N HIS A 284 6.44 -7.79 -7.24
CA HIS A 284 6.16 -9.20 -7.44
C HIS A 284 4.74 -9.45 -7.97
N HIS A 285 3.75 -8.82 -7.35
CA HIS A 285 2.37 -8.88 -7.83
C HIS A 285 2.22 -8.32 -9.27
N ALA A 286 2.81 -7.18 -9.57
CA ALA A 286 2.78 -6.60 -10.91
C ALA A 286 3.44 -7.52 -11.97
N SER A 287 4.53 -8.20 -11.60
CA SER A 287 5.18 -9.18 -12.49
C SER A 287 4.24 -10.33 -12.83
N LEU A 288 3.51 -10.86 -11.85
CA LEU A 288 2.50 -11.90 -12.07
C LEU A 288 1.39 -11.42 -13.00
N LEU A 289 0.86 -10.21 -12.77
CA LEU A 289 -0.20 -9.63 -13.61
C LEU A 289 0.23 -9.38 -15.06
N SER A 290 1.50 -9.00 -15.27
CA SER A 290 2.10 -8.84 -16.60
C SER A 290 1.96 -10.13 -17.42
N HIS A 291 2.23 -11.28 -16.79
CA HIS A 291 2.13 -12.59 -17.43
C HIS A 291 0.68 -13.02 -17.72
N LEU A 292 -0.28 -12.51 -16.96
CA LEU A 292 -1.71 -12.80 -17.13
C LEU A 292 -2.42 -11.80 -18.07
N GLN A 293 -1.67 -10.98 -18.80
CA GLN A 293 -2.20 -9.93 -19.70
C GLN A 293 -3.07 -8.87 -18.98
N GLY A 294 -2.88 -8.69 -17.67
CA GLY A 294 -3.63 -7.73 -16.83
C GLY A 294 -3.06 -6.32 -16.86
N GLY A 295 -2.84 -5.73 -18.04
CA GLY A 295 -2.06 -4.49 -18.20
C GLY A 295 -2.51 -3.30 -17.34
N GLU A 296 -3.83 -3.06 -17.24
CA GLU A 296 -4.37 -1.97 -16.40
C GLU A 296 -4.15 -2.24 -14.89
N GLN A 297 -4.37 -3.48 -14.45
CA GLN A 297 -4.15 -3.87 -13.06
C GLN A 297 -2.65 -3.82 -12.70
N GLN A 298 -1.78 -4.23 -13.63
CA GLN A 298 -0.33 -4.12 -13.47
C GLN A 298 0.09 -2.66 -13.29
N ALA A 299 -0.40 -1.75 -14.14
CA ALA A 299 -0.10 -0.33 -14.04
C ALA A 299 -0.58 0.25 -12.71
N GLN A 300 -1.78 -0.13 -12.25
CA GLN A 300 -2.30 0.32 -10.95
C GLN A 300 -1.44 -0.19 -9.78
N VAL A 301 -1.05 -1.46 -9.77
CA VAL A 301 -0.17 -2.04 -8.74
C VAL A 301 1.21 -1.39 -8.75
N MET A 302 1.74 -1.05 -9.93
CA MET A 302 3.02 -0.37 -10.06
C MET A 302 2.95 1.10 -9.60
N ALA A 303 1.85 1.80 -9.90
CA ALA A 303 1.60 3.14 -9.37
C ALA A 303 1.49 3.12 -7.83
N GLN A 304 0.90 2.07 -7.27
CA GLN A 304 0.91 1.85 -5.82
C GLN A 304 2.32 1.62 -5.28
N ALA A 305 3.14 0.78 -5.93
CA ALA A 305 4.53 0.55 -5.54
C ALA A 305 5.34 1.85 -5.54
N MET A 306 5.17 2.71 -6.55
CA MET A 306 5.78 4.03 -6.63
C MET A 306 5.38 4.94 -5.47
N ALA A 307 4.09 4.99 -5.15
CA ALA A 307 3.60 5.78 -4.02
C ALA A 307 4.16 5.27 -2.69
N GLU A 308 4.25 3.95 -2.50
CA GLU A 308 4.85 3.34 -1.31
C GLU A 308 6.35 3.70 -1.20
N LEU A 309 7.13 3.56 -2.29
CA LEU A 309 8.55 3.94 -2.34
C LEU A 309 8.78 5.43 -2.05
N ALA A 310 7.99 6.31 -2.68
CA ALA A 310 8.10 7.76 -2.47
C ALA A 310 7.85 8.16 -1.00
N THR A 311 7.07 7.36 -0.27
CA THR A 311 6.69 7.64 1.12
C THR A 311 7.73 7.15 2.13
N VAL A 312 8.56 6.16 1.77
CA VAL A 312 9.56 5.56 2.68
C VAL A 312 10.45 6.60 3.38
N PRO A 313 11.05 7.58 2.67
CA PRO A 313 11.94 8.58 3.31
C PRO A 313 11.19 9.51 4.28
N CYS A 314 9.86 9.64 4.14
CA CYS A 314 9.04 10.46 5.03
C CYS A 314 8.68 9.74 6.34
N LEU A 315 8.76 8.41 6.38
CA LEU A 315 8.35 7.61 7.54
C LEU A 315 9.51 7.10 8.40
N GLN A 316 10.70 6.97 7.80
CA GLN A 316 11.86 6.40 8.49
C GLN A 316 13.18 6.87 7.91
N ARG A 317 14.23 6.82 8.73
CA ARG A 317 15.60 7.01 8.25
C ARG A 317 16.01 5.81 7.40
N VAL A 318 16.64 6.10 6.27
CA VAL A 318 17.05 5.13 5.27
C VAL A 318 18.58 5.07 5.25
N SER A 319 19.15 3.86 5.22
CA SER A 319 20.60 3.69 5.08
C SER A 319 21.07 4.05 3.66
N GLN A 320 22.36 4.24 3.45
CA GLN A 320 22.87 4.52 2.09
C GLN A 320 22.61 3.36 1.11
N GLU A 321 22.63 2.12 1.59
CA GLU A 321 22.34 0.94 0.77
C GLU A 321 20.85 0.86 0.41
N ASP A 322 19.98 1.10 1.40
CA ASP A 322 18.53 1.12 1.19
C ASP A 322 18.10 2.28 0.28
N ASP A 323 18.76 3.44 0.36
CA ASP A 323 18.46 4.58 -0.51
C ASP A 323 18.80 4.24 -1.97
N LYS A 324 19.95 3.61 -2.22
CA LYS A 324 20.29 3.12 -3.57
C LYS A 324 19.27 2.11 -4.10
N LEU A 325 18.82 1.19 -3.25
CA LEU A 325 17.78 0.22 -3.61
C LEU A 325 16.46 0.93 -3.94
N LEU A 326 16.03 1.86 -3.09
CA LEU A 326 14.84 2.67 -3.29
C LEU A 326 14.87 3.43 -4.62
N GLN A 327 15.97 4.13 -4.91
CA GLN A 327 16.12 4.86 -6.17
C GLN A 327 16.09 3.93 -7.38
N SER A 328 16.72 2.75 -7.28
CA SER A 328 16.73 1.76 -8.35
C SER A 328 15.33 1.20 -8.61
N LEU A 329 14.57 0.87 -7.56
CA LEU A 329 13.19 0.39 -7.68
C LEU A 329 12.27 1.50 -8.21
N MET A 330 12.44 2.76 -7.80
CA MET A 330 11.66 3.86 -8.37
C MET A 330 11.92 4.03 -9.88
N ALA A 331 13.18 3.92 -10.32
CA ALA A 331 13.52 3.96 -11.74
C ALA A 331 12.87 2.80 -12.51
N ASP A 332 12.93 1.58 -11.96
CA ASP A 332 12.30 0.40 -12.57
C ASP A 332 10.78 0.57 -12.71
N ALA A 333 10.11 1.08 -11.69
CA ALA A 333 8.68 1.31 -11.76
C ALA A 333 8.28 2.37 -12.80
N VAL A 334 9.07 3.43 -12.95
CA VAL A 334 8.88 4.44 -14.00
C VAL A 334 9.04 3.82 -15.38
N ASP A 335 10.07 3.00 -15.57
CA ASP A 335 10.29 2.32 -16.84
C ASP A 335 9.17 1.33 -17.17
N ILE A 336 8.72 0.53 -16.19
CA ILE A 336 7.61 -0.41 -16.36
C ILE A 336 6.31 0.33 -16.70
N LEU A 337 6.00 1.43 -15.99
CA LEU A 337 4.82 2.26 -16.29
C LEU A 337 4.89 2.91 -17.68
N ALA A 338 6.11 3.20 -18.16
CA ALA A 338 6.34 3.72 -19.51
C ALA A 338 6.42 2.62 -20.59
N GLY A 339 6.26 1.34 -20.23
CA GLY A 339 6.38 0.21 -21.15
C GLY A 339 7.80 0.02 -21.71
N ARG A 340 8.82 0.56 -21.05
CA ARG A 340 10.22 0.41 -21.47
C ARG A 340 10.75 -0.96 -21.06
N THR A 341 11.56 -1.55 -21.93
CA THR A 341 12.24 -2.82 -21.69
C THR A 341 13.71 -2.57 -21.37
N GLY A 342 14.20 -3.05 -20.23
CA GLY A 342 15.60 -2.89 -19.83
C GLY A 342 16.06 -3.88 -18.76
N GLU A 343 17.33 -3.82 -18.40
CA GLU A 343 17.84 -4.56 -17.25
C GLU A 343 17.44 -3.83 -15.95
N HIS A 344 16.33 -4.27 -15.35
CA HIS A 344 15.81 -3.72 -14.10
C HIS A 344 16.53 -4.29 -12.88
N ALA A 345 16.72 -3.47 -11.85
CA ALA A 345 17.20 -3.94 -10.55
C ALA A 345 16.26 -5.00 -9.95
N TRP A 346 14.96 -4.82 -10.18
CA TRP A 346 13.92 -5.79 -9.87
C TRP A 346 14.20 -7.18 -10.48
N THR A 347 14.61 -7.24 -11.76
CA THR A 347 14.94 -8.51 -12.43
C THR A 347 16.14 -9.22 -11.78
N LYS A 348 17.06 -8.47 -11.16
CA LYS A 348 18.18 -9.04 -10.40
C LYS A 348 17.69 -9.59 -9.06
N ILE A 349 16.82 -8.86 -8.37
CA ILE A 349 16.20 -9.29 -7.11
C ILE A 349 15.38 -10.57 -7.31
N GLN A 350 14.61 -10.68 -8.39
CA GLN A 350 13.82 -11.89 -8.72
C GLN A 350 14.66 -13.16 -8.95
N LYS A 351 15.95 -13.02 -9.28
CA LYS A 351 16.84 -14.15 -9.59
C LYS A 351 17.49 -14.76 -8.35
N VAL A 352 17.43 -14.07 -7.21
CA VAL A 352 17.94 -14.50 -5.89
C VAL A 352 16.87 -15.36 -5.22
#